data_AF-A0A388SPF5-F1
#
_entry.id   AF-A0A388SPF5-F1
#
_cell.length_a   1.000
_cell.length_b   1.000
_cell.length_c   1.000
_cell.angle_alpha   90.00
_cell.angle_beta   90.00
_cell.angle_gamma   90.00
#
_symmetry.space_group_name_H-M   'P 1'
#
loop_
_entity.id
_entity.type
_entity.pdbx_description
1 polymer ?
#
loop_
_entity_poly.entity_id
_entity_poly.type
_entity_poly.pdbx_seq_one_letter_code
_entity_poly.pdbx_strand_id
1 'polypeptide(L)'
;MKVLMIVTSNDRLGDTGHKTGLWLEELAAPYYVFIDAGAQVTLASPKGGPAPVDPRSEADEAQNKATRRFTADTVAMAALKATVPLADVRPEDHDVLFYPGGHGPLWDLVDDARSVAVIEAMHRAGKPVAAVCHGPAVLVRATTPDGKPLVARRNVTGFSNAEEDVVGLSQVVPFLLQDELTRLGAKYERGPLWEPHVVVDGLLVTGQNPASSERTATEVLGVLSRSCGCTPFPGEPVREPGEPGEPGKQGA
;
A
#
# COMPACT_ATOMS: atom_id res chain seq x y z
N MET A 1 12.11 12.52 -5.89
CA MET A 1 10.95 12.04 -5.10
C MET A 1 11.46 11.13 -4.00
N LYS A 2 11.05 11.40 -2.76
CA LYS A 2 11.39 10.60 -1.57
C LYS A 2 10.13 9.92 -1.04
N VAL A 3 10.17 8.60 -0.89
CA VAL A 3 9.04 7.79 -0.44
C VAL A 3 9.38 7.23 0.94
N LEU A 4 8.47 7.44 1.89
CA LEU A 4 8.50 6.79 3.19
C LEU A 4 7.56 5.60 3.16
N MET A 5 8.10 4.40 3.35
CA MET A 5 7.31 3.18 3.56
C MET A 5 7.38 2.77 5.02
N ILE A 6 6.24 2.75 5.72
CA ILE A 6 6.17 2.35 7.12
C ILE A 6 5.60 0.94 7.21
N VAL A 7 6.37 0.03 7.82
CA VAL A 7 6.01 -1.37 8.02
C VAL A 7 5.81 -1.68 9.50
N THR A 8 5.03 -2.72 9.79
CA THR A 8 4.77 -3.17 11.17
C THR A 8 6.05 -3.64 11.88
N SER A 9 6.05 -3.54 13.20
CA SER A 9 7.00 -4.16 14.14
C SER A 9 6.35 -5.27 14.99
N ASN A 10 5.11 -5.65 14.67
CA ASN A 10 4.37 -6.71 15.35
C ASN A 10 4.55 -8.04 14.63
N ASP A 11 5.02 -9.06 15.35
CA ASP A 11 5.29 -10.40 14.82
C ASP A 11 4.31 -11.46 15.34
N ARG A 12 3.27 -11.07 16.08
CA ARG A 12 2.34 -11.98 16.77
C ARG A 12 0.92 -11.79 16.28
N LEU A 13 0.26 -12.89 15.93
CA LEU A 13 -1.15 -12.90 15.57
C LEU A 13 -2.01 -12.99 16.83
N GLY A 14 -2.06 -11.89 17.59
CA GLY A 14 -2.71 -11.83 18.89
C GLY A 14 -2.18 -12.88 19.87
N ASP A 15 -3.10 -13.55 20.55
CA ASP A 15 -2.81 -14.59 21.55
C ASP A 15 -2.89 -16.03 20.99
N THR A 16 -2.95 -16.18 19.67
CA THR A 16 -3.06 -17.51 19.02
C THR A 16 -1.80 -18.37 19.14
N GLY A 17 -0.66 -17.76 19.49
CA GLY A 17 0.66 -18.41 19.44
C GLY A 17 1.26 -18.47 18.02
N HIS A 18 0.54 -18.04 16.99
CA HIS A 18 1.04 -17.95 15.62
C HIS A 18 1.77 -16.62 15.36
N LYS A 19 2.71 -16.66 14.40
CA LYS A 19 3.42 -15.48 13.90
C LYS A 19 2.63 -14.79 12.79
N THR A 20 2.84 -13.49 12.67
CA THR A 20 2.43 -12.66 11.53
C THR A 20 3.49 -11.58 11.31
N GLY A 21 3.20 -10.60 10.46
CA GLY A 21 4.05 -9.45 10.23
C GLY A 21 3.59 -8.69 9.01
N LEU A 22 4.57 -8.11 8.33
CA LEU A 22 4.43 -7.55 7.00
C LEU A 22 4.14 -8.67 5.98
N TRP A 23 3.18 -8.44 5.07
CA TRP A 23 3.06 -9.28 3.88
C TRP A 23 4.14 -8.89 2.85
N LEU A 24 5.09 -9.77 2.54
CA LEU A 24 6.30 -9.40 1.78
C LEU A 24 6.00 -8.78 0.40
N GLU A 25 5.01 -9.31 -0.30
CA GLU A 25 4.59 -8.79 -1.62
C GLU A 25 4.17 -7.32 -1.54
N GLU A 26 3.47 -6.94 -0.48
CA GLU A 26 2.90 -5.60 -0.29
C GLU A 26 3.96 -4.55 0.01
N LEU A 27 5.16 -4.98 0.40
CA LEU A 27 6.37 -4.14 0.40
C LEU A 27 7.09 -4.24 -0.93
N ALA A 28 7.39 -5.45 -1.40
CA ALA A 28 8.30 -5.69 -2.50
C ALA A 28 7.81 -5.08 -3.82
N ALA A 29 6.53 -5.27 -4.17
CA ALA A 29 6.00 -4.73 -5.43
C ALA A 29 5.98 -3.19 -5.41
N PRO A 30 5.41 -2.50 -4.40
CA PRO A 30 5.49 -1.04 -4.30
C PRO A 30 6.91 -0.50 -4.24
N TYR A 31 7.80 -1.15 -3.48
CA TYR A 31 9.20 -0.77 -3.37
C TYR A 31 9.85 -0.64 -4.75
N TYR A 32 9.66 -1.65 -5.62
CA TYR A 32 10.24 -1.61 -6.96
C TYR A 32 9.52 -0.68 -7.93
N VAL A 33 8.21 -0.48 -7.80
CA VAL A 33 7.52 0.59 -8.54
C VAL A 33 8.15 1.95 -8.25
N PHE A 34 8.46 2.24 -6.98
CA PHE A 34 9.09 3.50 -6.60
C PHE A 34 10.57 3.58 -7.00
N ILE A 35 11.36 2.53 -6.72
CA ILE A 35 12.79 2.50 -7.05
C ILE A 35 13.01 2.60 -8.57
N ASP A 36 12.24 1.87 -9.37
CA ASP A 36 12.40 1.87 -10.84
C ASP A 36 11.92 3.20 -11.45
N ALA A 37 11.06 3.95 -10.75
CA ALA A 37 10.71 5.33 -11.08
C ALA A 37 11.75 6.38 -10.62
N GLY A 38 12.89 5.95 -10.07
CA GLY A 38 13.97 6.82 -9.59
C GLY A 38 13.71 7.45 -8.22
N ALA A 39 12.79 6.90 -7.42
CA ALA A 39 12.55 7.36 -6.07
C ALA A 39 13.66 6.95 -5.10
N GLN A 40 13.83 7.72 -4.03
CA GLN A 40 14.56 7.28 -2.85
C GLN A 40 13.56 6.73 -1.83
N VAL A 41 13.67 5.44 -1.49
CA VAL A 41 12.78 4.78 -0.54
C VAL A 41 13.44 4.69 0.83
N THR A 42 12.73 5.12 1.88
CA THR A 42 13.10 4.92 3.28
C THR A 42 12.13 3.93 3.91
N LEU A 43 12.65 2.86 4.50
CA LEU A 43 11.85 1.93 5.31
C LEU A 43 11.91 2.34 6.77
N ALA A 44 10.75 2.48 7.40
CA ALA A 44 10.62 2.79 8.82
C ALA A 44 9.65 1.81 9.49
N SER A 45 9.78 1.64 10.81
CA SER A 45 8.84 0.86 11.62
C SER A 45 8.78 1.42 13.04
N PRO A 46 7.72 1.16 13.81
CA PRO A 46 7.58 1.68 15.18
C PRO A 46 8.82 1.48 16.06
N LYS A 47 9.42 0.28 16.01
CA LYS A 47 10.60 -0.07 16.82
C LYS A 47 11.93 0.20 16.13
N GLY A 48 11.94 0.45 14.82
CA GLY A 48 13.14 0.38 13.99
C GLY A 48 13.72 -1.04 13.94
N GLY A 49 14.88 -1.17 13.29
CA GLY A 49 15.60 -2.46 13.22
C GLY A 49 14.92 -3.47 12.29
N PRO A 50 14.95 -4.78 12.59
CA PRO A 50 14.39 -5.78 11.69
C PRO A 50 12.85 -5.78 11.76
N ALA A 51 12.20 -5.53 10.63
CA ALA A 51 10.75 -5.69 10.52
C ALA A 51 10.37 -7.17 10.32
N PRO A 52 9.39 -7.69 11.08
CA PRO A 52 8.92 -9.06 10.92
C PRO A 52 8.14 -9.23 9.62
N VAL A 53 8.41 -10.33 8.90
CA VAL A 53 7.66 -10.75 7.72
C VAL A 53 6.71 -11.87 8.14
N ASP A 54 5.47 -11.83 7.64
CA ASP A 54 4.53 -12.92 7.86
C ASP A 54 5.03 -14.19 7.14
N PRO A 55 5.26 -15.32 7.85
CA PRO A 55 5.78 -16.54 7.24
C PRO A 55 4.91 -17.07 6.09
N ARG A 56 3.60 -16.79 6.09
CA ARG A 56 2.70 -17.19 5.00
C ARG A 56 3.01 -16.44 3.70
N SER A 57 3.52 -15.22 3.81
CA SER A 57 3.95 -14.42 2.65
C SER A 57 5.32 -14.83 2.11
N GLU A 58 6.03 -15.73 2.80
CA GLU A 58 7.31 -16.31 2.37
C GLU A 58 7.14 -17.70 1.74
N ALA A 59 5.95 -18.29 1.81
CA ALA A 59 5.65 -19.56 1.14
C ALA A 59 5.79 -19.44 -0.38
N ASP A 60 6.16 -20.53 -1.06
CA ASP A 60 6.44 -20.56 -2.49
C ASP A 60 5.26 -20.07 -3.33
N GLU A 61 4.04 -20.39 -2.91
CA GLU A 61 2.79 -20.00 -3.58
C GLU A 61 2.50 -18.49 -3.45
N ALA A 62 3.04 -17.84 -2.42
CA ALA A 62 2.94 -16.39 -2.22
C ALA A 62 4.04 -15.61 -2.98
N GLN A 63 5.06 -16.30 -3.53
CA GLN A 63 6.17 -15.64 -4.23
C GLN A 63 5.83 -15.27 -5.68
N ASN A 64 6.06 -14.00 -6.01
CA ASN A 64 5.98 -13.44 -7.35
C ASN A 64 7.36 -12.90 -7.84
N LYS A 65 7.40 -12.15 -8.94
CA LYS A 65 8.65 -11.59 -9.48
C LYS A 65 9.28 -10.56 -8.53
N ALA A 66 8.46 -9.71 -7.91
CA ALA A 66 8.92 -8.63 -7.05
C ALA A 66 9.51 -9.16 -5.74
N THR A 67 8.83 -10.09 -5.08
CA THR A 67 9.32 -10.76 -3.85
C THR A 67 10.62 -11.52 -4.09
N ARG A 68 10.73 -12.29 -5.18
CA ARG A 68 12.01 -12.94 -5.56
C ARG A 68 13.13 -11.93 -5.80
N ARG A 69 12.84 -10.81 -6.47
CA ARG A 69 13.81 -9.71 -6.65
C ARG A 69 14.21 -9.11 -5.31
N PHE A 70 13.24 -8.89 -4.40
CA PHE A 70 13.47 -8.32 -3.07
C PHE A 70 14.39 -9.21 -2.24
N THR A 71 14.09 -10.51 -2.15
CA THR A 71 14.89 -11.47 -1.37
C THR A 71 16.31 -11.62 -1.91
N ALA A 72 16.52 -11.45 -3.22
CA ALA A 72 17.84 -11.48 -3.84
C ALA A 72 18.61 -10.14 -3.75
N ASP A 73 17.92 -9.03 -3.46
CA ASP A 73 18.52 -7.70 -3.37
C ASP A 73 19.06 -7.44 -1.97
N THR A 74 20.39 -7.48 -1.84
CA THR A 74 21.07 -7.25 -0.57
C THR A 74 20.83 -5.87 0.03
N VAL A 75 20.57 -4.84 -0.79
CA VAL A 75 20.30 -3.48 -0.33
C VAL A 75 18.88 -3.40 0.22
N ALA A 76 17.90 -3.95 -0.50
CA ALA A 76 16.51 -3.99 -0.06
C ALA A 76 16.37 -4.81 1.24
N MET A 77 17.01 -5.98 1.31
CA MET A 77 17.03 -6.81 2.51
C MET A 77 17.76 -6.15 3.68
N ALA A 78 18.83 -5.38 3.43
CA ALA A 78 19.49 -4.61 4.48
C ALA A 78 18.58 -3.50 5.01
N ALA A 79 17.86 -2.80 4.14
CA ALA A 79 16.88 -1.78 4.54
C ALA A 79 15.75 -2.37 5.40
N LEU A 80 15.26 -3.57 5.08
CA LEU A 80 14.22 -4.25 5.86
C LEU A 80 14.72 -4.74 7.23
N LYS A 81 16.00 -5.12 7.32
CA LYS A 81 16.66 -5.54 8.56
C LYS A 81 17.06 -4.38 9.48
N ALA A 82 17.09 -3.17 8.96
CA ALA A 82 17.54 -1.96 9.66
C ALA A 82 16.62 -0.77 9.35
N THR A 83 15.32 -0.94 9.56
CA THR A 83 14.35 0.14 9.38
C THR A 83 14.65 1.30 10.33
N VAL A 84 14.36 2.51 9.88
CA VAL A 84 14.44 3.71 10.72
C VAL A 84 13.38 3.63 11.81
N PRO A 85 13.72 3.86 13.09
CA PRO A 85 12.71 4.00 14.14
C PRO A 85 11.74 5.13 13.80
N LEU A 86 10.44 4.87 13.91
CA LEU A 86 9.43 5.84 13.51
C LEU A 86 9.51 7.16 14.30
N ALA A 87 10.06 7.11 15.51
CA ALA A 87 10.36 8.29 16.33
C ALA A 87 11.35 9.27 15.66
N ASP A 88 12.26 8.76 14.81
CA ASP A 88 13.31 9.54 14.15
C ASP A 88 12.90 10.06 12.76
N VAL A 89 11.78 9.59 12.24
CA VAL A 89 11.26 9.99 10.92
C VAL A 89 10.79 11.43 10.95
N ARG A 90 11.12 12.22 9.92
CA ARG A 90 10.62 13.58 9.72
C ARG A 90 9.69 13.62 8.51
N PRO A 91 8.35 13.76 8.67
CA PRO A 91 7.40 13.73 7.56
C PRO A 91 7.70 14.76 6.45
N GLU A 92 8.25 15.92 6.83
CA GLU A 92 8.63 16.98 5.90
C GLU A 92 9.68 16.56 4.86
N ASP A 93 10.53 15.57 5.19
CA ASP A 93 11.60 15.08 4.32
C ASP A 93 11.11 14.16 3.20
N HIS A 94 9.84 13.74 3.21
CA HIS A 94 9.28 12.76 2.28
C HIS A 94 8.17 13.36 1.43
N ASP A 95 8.07 12.98 0.17
CA ASP A 95 7.03 13.43 -0.76
C ASP A 95 5.79 12.53 -0.71
N VAL A 96 5.96 11.27 -0.30
CA VAL A 96 4.93 10.22 -0.29
C VAL A 96 5.02 9.40 0.99
N LEU A 97 3.87 9.03 1.53
CA LEU A 97 3.73 8.04 2.60
C LEU A 97 3.01 6.80 2.09
N PHE A 98 3.58 5.62 2.31
CA PHE A 98 3.01 4.34 1.89
C PHE A 98 3.03 3.32 3.04
N TYR A 99 1.92 2.62 3.27
CA TYR A 99 1.80 1.56 4.27
C TYR A 99 1.49 0.21 3.60
N PRO A 100 2.47 -0.69 3.52
CA PRO A 100 2.19 -2.11 3.29
C PRO A 100 1.34 -2.68 4.43
N GLY A 101 0.60 -3.75 4.16
CA GLY A 101 -0.20 -4.47 5.13
C GLY A 101 0.48 -5.76 5.61
N GLY A 102 -0.21 -6.89 5.48
CA GLY A 102 -0.13 -8.03 6.40
C GLY A 102 -0.93 -7.78 7.68
N HIS A 103 -1.16 -8.79 8.54
CA HIS A 103 -2.04 -8.59 9.70
C HIS A 103 -1.41 -7.77 10.84
N GLY A 104 -0.09 -7.66 10.90
CA GLY A 104 0.63 -6.94 11.97
C GLY A 104 0.17 -5.51 12.29
N PRO A 105 -0.11 -4.62 11.30
CA PRO A 105 -0.58 -3.25 11.51
C PRO A 105 -1.81 -3.11 12.40
N LEU A 106 -2.65 -4.14 12.50
CA LEU A 106 -3.84 -4.14 13.35
C LEU A 106 -3.51 -4.10 14.86
N TRP A 107 -2.28 -4.47 15.25
CA TRP A 107 -1.86 -4.51 16.66
C TRP A 107 -0.93 -3.37 17.06
N ASP A 108 -0.15 -2.82 16.14
CA ASP A 108 0.81 -1.76 16.47
C ASP A 108 0.51 -0.45 15.76
N LEU A 109 0.50 -0.44 14.42
CA LEU A 109 0.44 0.80 13.65
C LEU A 109 -0.89 1.55 13.77
N VAL A 110 -2.00 0.86 14.04
CA VAL A 110 -3.31 1.48 14.21
C VAL A 110 -3.35 2.46 15.40
N ASP A 111 -2.70 2.12 16.51
CA ASP A 111 -2.73 2.91 17.75
C ASP A 111 -1.37 3.58 18.06
N ASP A 112 -0.39 3.46 17.16
CA ASP A 112 0.89 4.15 17.30
C ASP A 112 0.73 5.66 17.07
N ALA A 113 0.88 6.44 18.14
CA ALA A 113 0.69 7.89 18.12
C ALA A 113 1.64 8.60 17.14
N ARG A 114 2.83 8.05 16.88
CA ARG A 114 3.78 8.64 15.93
C ARG A 114 3.34 8.36 14.49
N SER A 115 2.89 7.15 14.18
CA SER A 115 2.28 6.76 12.91
C SER A 115 1.12 7.69 12.55
N VAL A 116 0.19 7.89 13.50
CA VAL A 116 -0.93 8.82 13.36
C VAL A 116 -0.43 10.23 13.06
N ALA A 117 0.51 10.75 13.85
CA ALA A 117 1.05 12.10 13.65
C ALA A 117 1.74 12.28 12.28
N VAL A 118 2.44 11.25 11.78
CA VAL A 118 3.06 11.27 10.45
C VAL A 118 2.00 11.34 9.36
N ILE A 119 0.93 10.54 9.44
CA ILE A 119 -0.19 10.56 8.48
C ILE A 119 -0.84 11.95 8.45
N GLU A 120 -1.18 12.50 9.61
CA GLU A 120 -1.83 13.80 9.71
C GLU A 120 -0.92 14.93 9.19
N ALA A 121 0.39 14.84 9.43
CA ALA A 121 1.36 15.80 8.88
C ALA A 121 1.45 15.73 7.35
N MET A 122 1.53 14.52 6.78
CA MET A 122 1.56 14.32 5.33
C MET A 122 0.27 14.80 4.67
N HIS A 123 -0.89 14.47 5.26
CA HIS A 123 -2.19 14.91 4.78
C HIS A 123 -2.31 16.44 4.80
N ARG A 124 -1.94 17.09 5.91
CA ARG A 124 -1.96 18.55 6.04
C ARG A 124 -1.01 19.25 5.06
N ALA A 125 0.11 18.61 4.73
CA ALA A 125 1.06 19.11 3.74
C ALA A 125 0.59 18.89 2.29
N GLY A 126 -0.58 18.28 2.07
CA GLY A 126 -1.06 17.96 0.73
C GLY A 126 -0.18 16.94 0.01
N LYS A 127 0.38 15.98 0.76
CA LYS A 127 1.21 14.89 0.21
C LYS A 127 0.41 13.58 0.12
N PRO A 128 0.66 12.74 -0.90
CA PRO A 128 0.00 11.44 -0.99
C PRO A 128 0.21 10.56 0.24
N VAL A 129 -0.89 9.96 0.70
CA VAL A 129 -0.91 8.91 1.72
C VAL A 129 -1.54 7.68 1.07
N ALA A 130 -0.83 6.57 1.11
CA ALA A 130 -1.28 5.34 0.49
C ALA A 130 -1.14 4.15 1.42
N ALA A 131 -2.02 3.16 1.25
CA ALA A 131 -1.97 1.92 2.02
C ALA A 131 -2.62 0.75 1.25
N VAL A 132 -2.22 -0.48 1.53
CA VAL A 132 -2.78 -1.68 0.89
C VAL A 132 -3.12 -2.77 1.91
N CYS A 133 -4.14 -3.59 1.61
CA CYS A 133 -4.55 -4.73 2.43
C CYS A 133 -5.02 -4.31 3.82
N HIS A 134 -4.34 -4.72 4.89
CA HIS A 134 -4.59 -4.23 6.26
C HIS A 134 -3.89 -2.91 6.57
N GLY A 135 -2.98 -2.43 5.71
CA GLY A 135 -2.33 -1.13 5.83
C GLY A 135 -3.29 0.04 6.09
N PRO A 136 -4.48 0.14 5.45
CA PRO A 136 -5.47 1.18 5.75
C PRO A 136 -5.96 1.22 7.21
N ALA A 137 -5.67 0.22 8.04
CA ALA A 137 -5.93 0.26 9.48
C ALA A 137 -5.28 1.47 10.16
N VAL A 138 -4.15 1.96 9.65
CA VAL A 138 -3.47 3.15 10.20
C VAL A 138 -4.30 4.43 10.09
N LEU A 139 -5.32 4.43 9.24
CA LEU A 139 -6.22 5.57 9.05
C LEU A 139 -7.33 5.64 10.11
N VAL A 140 -7.54 4.58 10.90
CA VAL A 140 -8.63 4.48 11.89
C VAL A 140 -8.53 5.55 12.98
N ARG A 141 -7.31 5.94 13.36
CA ARG A 141 -7.05 6.97 14.37
C ARG A 141 -6.67 8.33 13.80
N ALA A 142 -6.40 8.42 12.50
CA ALA A 142 -5.99 9.65 11.85
C ALA A 142 -7.16 10.63 11.70
N THR A 143 -6.91 11.90 12.02
CA THR A 143 -7.91 12.96 11.98
C THR A 143 -7.52 14.12 11.07
N THR A 144 -8.51 14.86 10.61
CA THR A 144 -8.33 16.16 9.95
C THR A 144 -8.05 17.26 11.00
N PRO A 145 -7.57 18.45 10.61
CA PRO A 145 -7.31 19.55 11.55
C PRO A 145 -8.54 20.01 12.36
N ASP A 146 -9.76 19.76 11.87
CA ASP A 146 -11.02 20.01 12.59
C ASP A 146 -11.48 18.83 13.46
N GLY A 147 -10.61 17.83 13.67
CA GLY A 147 -10.82 16.71 14.58
C GLY A 147 -11.76 15.61 14.06
N LYS A 148 -12.11 15.62 12.77
CA LYS A 148 -12.94 14.57 12.16
C LYS A 148 -12.06 13.40 11.71
N PRO A 149 -12.59 12.16 11.64
CA PRO A 149 -11.85 11.05 11.04
C PRO A 149 -11.41 11.40 9.62
N LEU A 150 -10.14 11.15 9.29
CA LEU A 150 -9.56 11.48 7.98
C LEU A 150 -10.30 10.81 6.82
N VAL A 151 -10.81 9.60 7.08
CA VAL A 151 -11.56 8.78 6.11
C VAL A 151 -13.04 9.14 6.01
N ALA A 152 -13.56 10.04 6.85
CA ALA A 152 -14.98 10.39 6.83
C ALA A 152 -15.41 10.95 5.46
N ARG A 153 -16.44 10.32 4.87
CA ARG A 153 -17.01 10.61 3.54
C ARG A 153 -16.06 10.39 2.34
N ARG A 154 -14.86 9.87 2.58
CA ARG A 154 -13.89 9.50 1.54
C ARG A 154 -14.19 8.11 0.99
N ASN A 155 -13.88 7.89 -0.28
CA ASN A 155 -13.87 6.56 -0.85
C ASN A 155 -12.57 5.87 -0.46
N VAL A 156 -12.66 4.66 0.08
CA VAL A 156 -11.49 3.86 0.49
C VAL A 156 -11.76 2.38 0.24
N THR A 157 -10.69 1.61 0.14
CA THR A 157 -10.73 0.15 0.21
C THR A 157 -9.66 -0.35 1.18
N GLY A 158 -9.60 -1.67 1.38
CA GLY A 158 -8.69 -2.38 2.25
C GLY A 158 -9.07 -3.85 2.26
N PHE A 159 -8.45 -4.66 3.11
CA PHE A 159 -8.79 -6.07 3.19
C PHE A 159 -10.25 -6.24 3.63
N SER A 160 -11.03 -6.95 2.83
CA SER A 160 -12.47 -7.05 3.06
C SER A 160 -12.82 -8.07 4.14
N ASN A 161 -13.97 -7.89 4.79
CA ASN A 161 -14.47 -8.89 5.75
C ASN A 161 -14.61 -10.28 5.10
N ALA A 162 -15.00 -10.32 3.82
CA ALA A 162 -15.14 -11.57 3.09
C ALA A 162 -13.79 -12.27 2.86
N GLU A 163 -12.72 -11.51 2.62
CA GLU A 163 -11.36 -12.09 2.54
C GLU A 163 -10.88 -12.53 3.92
N GLU A 164 -11.18 -11.77 4.98
CA GLU A 164 -10.88 -12.13 6.38
C GLU A 164 -11.57 -13.44 6.82
N ASP A 165 -12.82 -13.63 6.43
CA ASP A 165 -13.59 -14.84 6.69
C ASP A 165 -12.96 -16.04 5.97
N VAL A 166 -12.54 -15.87 4.71
CA VAL A 166 -11.90 -16.94 3.92
C VAL A 166 -10.57 -17.38 4.53
N VAL A 167 -9.78 -16.46 5.10
CA VAL A 167 -8.53 -16.82 5.80
C VAL A 167 -8.76 -17.29 7.24
N GLY A 168 -10.00 -17.26 7.72
CA GLY A 168 -10.41 -17.79 9.02
C GLY A 168 -9.95 -16.96 10.22
N LEU A 169 -9.73 -15.66 10.03
CA LEU A 169 -9.14 -14.78 11.05
C LEU A 169 -10.11 -13.72 11.61
N SER A 170 -11.37 -13.70 11.16
CA SER A 170 -12.36 -12.71 11.60
C SER A 170 -12.62 -12.67 13.11
N GLN A 171 -12.39 -13.78 13.81
CA GLN A 171 -12.52 -13.87 15.28
C GLN A 171 -11.17 -13.72 16.02
N VAL A 172 -10.08 -13.53 15.28
CA VAL A 172 -8.71 -13.40 15.79
C VAL A 172 -8.26 -11.95 15.75
N VAL A 173 -8.57 -11.25 14.66
CA VAL A 173 -8.21 -9.83 14.50
C VAL A 173 -8.89 -8.96 15.56
N PRO A 174 -8.25 -7.88 16.03
CA PRO A 174 -8.80 -7.03 17.09
C PRO A 174 -10.06 -6.27 16.65
N PHE A 175 -10.20 -6.06 15.34
CA PHE A 175 -11.38 -5.51 14.68
C PHE A 175 -11.34 -5.88 13.19
N LEU A 176 -12.51 -5.84 12.54
CA LEU A 176 -12.63 -5.99 11.10
C LEU A 176 -12.38 -4.64 10.41
N LEU A 177 -11.40 -4.58 9.51
CA LEU A 177 -10.96 -3.33 8.89
C LEU A 177 -12.10 -2.61 8.14
N GLN A 178 -12.84 -3.32 7.30
CA GLN A 178 -13.93 -2.75 6.52
C GLN A 178 -15.04 -2.19 7.44
N ASP A 179 -15.37 -2.88 8.53
CA ASP A 179 -16.38 -2.41 9.49
C ASP A 179 -15.92 -1.14 10.18
N GLU A 180 -14.66 -1.08 10.63
CA GLU A 180 -14.12 0.08 11.33
C GLU A 180 -14.02 1.31 10.41
N LEU A 181 -13.57 1.15 9.16
CA LEU A 181 -13.58 2.22 8.17
C LEU A 181 -15.00 2.74 7.90
N THR A 182 -15.96 1.82 7.75
CA THR A 182 -17.38 2.18 7.54
C THR A 182 -17.96 2.90 8.75
N ARG A 183 -17.64 2.46 9.97
CA ARG A 183 -18.06 3.08 11.25
C ARG A 183 -17.58 4.53 11.37
N LEU A 184 -16.39 4.83 10.84
CA LEU A 184 -15.83 6.19 10.77
C LEU A 184 -16.44 7.05 9.65
N GLY A 185 -17.38 6.51 8.89
CA GLY A 185 -18.11 7.21 7.83
C GLY A 185 -17.41 7.18 6.48
N ALA A 186 -16.44 6.29 6.27
CA ALA A 186 -15.85 6.07 4.96
C ALA A 186 -16.85 5.39 4.01
N LYS A 187 -16.73 5.68 2.72
CA LYS A 187 -17.44 4.98 1.65
C LYS A 187 -16.56 3.83 1.20
N TYR A 188 -16.68 2.72 1.91
CA TYR A 188 -15.87 1.54 1.64
C TYR A 188 -16.29 0.88 0.31
N GLU A 189 -15.31 0.61 -0.55
CA GLU A 189 -15.48 -0.11 -1.81
C GLU A 189 -14.67 -1.42 -1.78
N ARG A 190 -15.18 -2.43 -2.47
CA ARG A 190 -14.46 -3.68 -2.73
C ARG A 190 -14.67 -4.15 -4.16
N GLY A 191 -13.62 -4.72 -4.73
CA GLY A 191 -13.68 -5.57 -5.91
C GLY A 191 -13.92 -7.04 -5.53
N PRO A 192 -13.80 -7.94 -6.52
CA PRO A 192 -13.78 -9.37 -6.28
C PRO A 192 -12.64 -9.77 -5.32
N LEU A 193 -12.84 -10.86 -4.58
CA LEU A 193 -11.85 -11.35 -3.62
C LEU A 193 -10.57 -11.74 -4.36
N TRP A 194 -9.41 -11.37 -3.81
CA TRP A 194 -8.08 -11.70 -4.35
C TRP A 194 -7.73 -11.05 -5.70
N GLU A 195 -8.65 -10.29 -6.29
CA GLU A 195 -8.41 -9.53 -7.51
C GLU A 195 -7.90 -8.12 -7.19
N PRO A 196 -7.10 -7.51 -8.07
CA PRO A 196 -6.64 -6.14 -7.88
C PRO A 196 -7.79 -5.13 -7.82
N HIS A 197 -7.88 -4.38 -6.72
CA HIS A 197 -8.84 -3.29 -6.56
C HIS A 197 -8.18 -2.13 -5.81
N VAL A 198 -8.22 -0.94 -6.42
CA VAL A 198 -7.58 0.27 -5.91
C VAL A 198 -8.57 1.42 -5.98
N VAL A 199 -8.68 2.18 -4.90
CA VAL A 199 -9.48 3.39 -4.80
C VAL A 199 -8.55 4.59 -4.66
N VAL A 200 -8.76 5.59 -5.52
CA VAL A 200 -8.03 6.86 -5.52
C VAL A 200 -9.02 7.98 -5.18
N ASP A 201 -8.90 8.57 -3.99
CA ASP A 201 -9.68 9.75 -3.56
C ASP A 201 -8.72 10.93 -3.33
N GLY A 202 -8.49 11.69 -4.39
CA GLY A 202 -7.52 12.80 -4.39
C GLY A 202 -6.09 12.31 -4.16
N LEU A 203 -5.57 12.57 -2.96
CA LEU A 203 -4.22 12.18 -2.53
C LEU A 203 -4.22 10.97 -1.57
N LEU A 204 -5.40 10.43 -1.25
CA LEU A 204 -5.53 9.19 -0.50
C LEU A 204 -5.69 8.03 -1.49
N VAL A 205 -4.77 7.06 -1.45
CA VAL A 205 -4.78 5.91 -2.35
C VAL A 205 -4.82 4.62 -1.53
N THR A 206 -5.84 3.79 -1.72
CA THR A 206 -5.98 2.54 -0.96
C THR A 206 -6.10 1.34 -1.88
N GLY A 207 -5.46 0.22 -1.54
CA GLY A 207 -5.56 -1.06 -2.24
C GLY A 207 -6.17 -2.15 -1.37
N GLN A 208 -6.94 -3.05 -1.97
CA GLN A 208 -7.74 -4.03 -1.23
C GLN A 208 -6.91 -5.15 -0.61
N ASN A 209 -5.94 -5.71 -1.34
CA ASN A 209 -5.30 -6.99 -1.02
C ASN A 209 -3.89 -7.05 -1.66
N PRO A 210 -3.09 -8.12 -1.45
CA PRO A 210 -1.76 -8.23 -2.07
C PRO A 210 -1.76 -8.05 -3.59
N ALA A 211 -2.79 -8.55 -4.30
CA ALA A 211 -2.87 -8.39 -5.76
C ALA A 211 -3.01 -6.90 -6.18
N SER A 212 -3.34 -6.01 -5.26
CA SER A 212 -3.51 -4.58 -5.50
C SER A 212 -2.22 -3.77 -5.31
N SER A 213 -1.18 -4.31 -4.67
CA SER A 213 0.01 -3.58 -4.21
C SER A 213 0.72 -2.79 -5.30
N GLU A 214 1.08 -3.45 -6.41
CA GLU A 214 1.76 -2.81 -7.55
C GLU A 214 0.92 -1.66 -8.14
N ARG A 215 -0.39 -1.89 -8.29
CA ARG A 215 -1.32 -0.89 -8.83
C ARG A 215 -1.48 0.29 -7.88
N THR A 216 -1.57 0.06 -6.57
CA THR A 216 -1.63 1.13 -5.56
C THR A 216 -0.41 2.04 -5.67
N ALA A 217 0.80 1.48 -5.77
CA ALA A 217 2.01 2.28 -5.94
C ALA A 217 2.06 3.03 -7.28
N THR A 218 1.59 2.40 -8.36
CA THR A 218 1.51 3.03 -9.69
C THR A 218 0.55 4.23 -9.68
N GLU A 219 -0.61 4.11 -9.03
CA GLU A 219 -1.56 5.22 -8.89
C GLU A 219 -0.99 6.36 -8.03
N VAL A 220 -0.15 6.05 -7.04
CA VAL A 220 0.58 7.08 -6.27
C VAL A 220 1.50 7.91 -7.16
N LEU A 221 2.24 7.28 -8.07
CA LEU A 221 3.03 8.00 -9.07
C LEU A 221 2.14 8.85 -10.01
N GLY A 222 0.97 8.32 -10.36
CA GLY A 222 -0.05 9.01 -11.15
C GLY A 222 -0.58 10.28 -10.49
N VAL A 223 -0.89 10.27 -9.19
CA VAL A 223 -1.39 11.47 -8.49
C VAL A 223 -0.31 12.55 -8.35
N LEU A 224 0.97 12.16 -8.20
CA LEU A 224 2.08 13.10 -8.13
C LEU A 224 2.34 13.83 -9.45
N SER A 225 2.31 13.10 -10.58
CA SER A 225 2.50 13.74 -11.89
C SER A 225 1.40 14.77 -12.19
N ARG A 226 0.15 14.44 -11.87
CA ARG A 226 -1.01 15.34 -12.04
C ARG A 226 -0.94 16.59 -11.14
N SER A 227 -0.42 16.46 -9.93
CA SER A 227 -0.29 17.59 -8.98
C SER A 227 0.87 18.52 -9.30
N CYS A 228 1.90 18.05 -10.01
CA CYS A 228 3.00 18.89 -10.51
C CYS A 228 2.70 19.61 -11.84
N GLY A 229 1.54 19.38 -12.48
CA GLY A 229 1.22 19.96 -13.79
C GLY A 229 2.12 19.47 -14.93
N CYS A 230 2.89 18.41 -14.70
CA CYS A 230 3.67 17.76 -15.74
C CYS A 230 2.76 16.82 -16.53
N THR A 231 2.70 17.01 -17.84
CA THR A 231 2.01 16.09 -18.76
C THR A 231 2.51 14.65 -18.58
N PRO A 232 1.65 13.63 -18.77
CA PRO A 232 2.08 12.24 -18.63
C PRO A 232 3.19 11.92 -19.63
N PHE A 233 4.14 11.09 -19.21
CA PHE A 233 5.14 10.47 -20.08
C PHE A 233 4.44 9.82 -21.29
N PRO A 234 4.98 9.96 -22.52
CA PRO A 234 4.41 9.30 -23.68
C PRO A 234 4.66 7.80 -23.58
N GLY A 235 3.65 7.05 -23.14
CA GLY A 235 3.55 5.64 -23.47
C GLY A 235 3.41 5.50 -24.98
N GLU A 236 4.14 4.56 -25.57
CA GLU A 236 4.09 4.29 -27.01
C GLU A 236 2.63 4.13 -27.49
N PRO A 237 2.27 4.73 -28.64
CA PRO A 237 0.93 4.54 -29.18
C PRO A 237 0.78 3.07 -29.61
N VAL A 238 -0.23 2.41 -29.04
CA VAL A 238 -0.76 1.13 -29.52
C VAL A 238 -1.14 1.35 -30.99
N ARG A 239 -0.42 0.70 -31.91
CA ARG A 239 -0.81 0.66 -33.31
C ARG A 239 -2.08 -0.17 -33.43
N GLU A 240 -3.15 0.46 -33.90
CA GLU A 240 -4.35 -0.25 -34.33
C GLU A 240 -3.98 -1.22 -35.48
N PRO A 241 -4.50 -2.46 -35.49
CA PRO A 241 -4.35 -3.35 -36.63
C PRO A 241 -5.13 -2.78 -37.81
N GLY A 242 -4.42 -2.39 -38.87
CA GLY A 242 -5.01 -1.90 -40.12
C GLY A 242 -5.92 -2.95 -40.76
N GLU A 243 -7.06 -2.48 -41.28
CA GLU A 243 -7.99 -3.27 -42.10
C GLU A 243 -7.29 -3.83 -43.34
N PRO A 244 -7.57 -5.08 -43.75
CA PRO A 244 -7.05 -5.62 -44.99
C PRO A 244 -7.73 -4.96 -46.19
N GLY A 245 -6.97 -4.20 -46.97
CA GLY A 245 -7.41 -3.59 -48.22
C GLY A 245 -7.79 -4.61 -49.30
N GLU A 246 -8.84 -4.30 -50.05
CA GLU A 246 -9.32 -5.05 -51.21
C GLU A 246 -8.23 -5.23 -52.30
N PRO A 247 -8.19 -6.39 -52.99
CA PRO A 247 -7.29 -6.58 -54.12
C PRO A 247 -7.81 -5.83 -55.37
N GLY A 248 -7.01 -4.85 -55.80
CA GLY A 248 -7.20 -4.12 -57.05
C GLY A 248 -7.16 -5.01 -58.28
N LYS A 249 -8.16 -4.85 -59.16
CA LYS A 249 -8.22 -5.43 -60.49
C LYS A 249 -7.08 -4.91 -61.36
N GLN A 250 -6.26 -5.81 -61.90
CA GLN A 250 -5.42 -5.55 -63.07
C GLN A 250 -6.29 -5.66 -64.33
N GLY A 251 -6.14 -4.69 -65.24
CA GLY A 251 -6.81 -4.71 -66.54
C GLY A 251 -5.93 -5.33 -67.62
N ALA A 252 -6.56 -6.12 -68.50
CA ALA A 252 -6.36 -6.20 -69.96
C ALA A 252 -7.44 -7.14 -70.51
#